data_AF-A0AAV0G882-F1
#
_entry.id   AF-A0AAV0G882-F1
#
_cell.length_a   1.000
_cell.length_b   1.000
_cell.length_c   1.000
_cell.angle_alpha   90.00
_cell.angle_beta   90.00
_cell.angle_gamma   90.00
#
_symmetry.space_group_name_H-M   'P 1'
#
loop_
_entity.id
_entity.type
_entity.pdbx_description
1 polymer ?
#
loop_
_entity_poly.entity_id
_entity_poly.type
_entity_poly.pdbx_seq_one_letter_code
_entity_poly.pdbx_strand_id
1 'polypeptide(L)'
;MGDYLLIKEITPGMATWTSKVVVIEKLNIRESAKNPGKIYKPFVLQDSVGNKVKALAYGHEISVIDQRLSLHNTYLISNAMVSNVYANFNVPDVEYQFIWSINRRTLIQDVDAVDKLEIVAQPEAAVTPFNAFYDSMIQKELINVLGLIICKLPREFVLTSDGPKKANDFVIIDDQSQPIIVTMWNEFASIQGHEIQGLLDAGIHPIILAKHLAVTSYQGLSLSTTYDSCIELNPITKQANDLKEWRGAHAIAIEQIIKRGHYIDSLDALGRPHLQVKTNVCDVLKSIKEAKMLWVEGNFNFIGGGTIPYYIGCNSCNKGIHSTEEVHYECLNCGSKQGIATKRFRLSAEFCDKTGVLETTLFTNEVFKLLRLFEMNVAPEFVEVEELKKKNQGRALHYCS
;
A
#
# COMPACT_ATOMS: atom_id res chain seq x y z
N MET A 1 17.49 -27.67 -35.00
CA MET A 1 16.90 -26.91 -33.88
C MET A 1 17.93 -25.86 -33.53
N GLY A 2 17.62 -24.58 -33.67
CA GLY A 2 18.58 -23.54 -33.29
C GLY A 2 18.65 -23.48 -31.77
N ASP A 3 19.84 -23.60 -31.20
CA ASP A 3 20.05 -23.49 -29.76
C ASP A 3 19.76 -22.03 -29.34
N TYR A 4 18.60 -21.81 -28.70
CA TYR A 4 18.26 -20.52 -28.12
C TYR A 4 19.02 -20.36 -26.80
N LEU A 5 19.60 -19.19 -26.59
CA LEU A 5 20.32 -18.90 -25.35
C LEU A 5 19.34 -18.70 -24.19
N LEU A 6 19.70 -19.26 -23.04
CA LEU A 6 19.06 -18.96 -21.77
C LEU A 6 19.36 -17.51 -21.37
N ILE A 7 18.49 -16.93 -20.54
CA ILE A 7 18.64 -15.54 -20.11
C ILE A 7 20.01 -15.31 -19.47
N LYS A 8 20.47 -16.22 -18.62
CA LYS A 8 21.76 -16.09 -17.90
C LYS A 8 22.99 -16.09 -18.81
N GLU A 9 22.87 -16.58 -20.04
CA GLU A 9 23.98 -16.63 -21.00
C GLU A 9 24.13 -15.32 -21.79
N ILE A 10 23.17 -14.39 -21.66
CA ILE A 10 23.12 -13.17 -22.45
C ILE A 10 23.75 -12.01 -21.68
N THR A 11 24.78 -11.39 -22.26
CA THR A 11 25.54 -10.30 -21.62
C THR A 11 25.61 -9.05 -22.50
N PRO A 12 25.93 -7.87 -21.94
CA PRO A 12 26.19 -6.66 -22.73
C PRO A 12 27.26 -6.90 -23.81
N GLY A 13 27.04 -6.36 -25.01
CA GLY A 13 27.99 -6.40 -26.12
C GLY A 13 27.95 -7.64 -27.02
N MET A 14 27.11 -8.63 -26.73
CA MET A 14 26.92 -9.78 -27.63
C MET A 14 26.32 -9.36 -28.98
N ALA A 15 26.94 -9.79 -30.08
CA ALA A 15 26.62 -9.34 -31.43
C ALA A 15 25.37 -10.03 -32.03
N THR A 16 25.11 -11.29 -31.68
CA THR A 16 23.96 -12.06 -32.18
C THR A 16 23.47 -13.03 -31.10
N TRP A 17 22.22 -12.89 -30.66
CA TRP A 17 21.58 -13.82 -29.74
C TRP A 17 20.07 -13.85 -29.96
N THR A 18 19.48 -15.00 -29.65
CA THR A 18 18.04 -15.21 -29.58
C THR A 18 17.72 -15.99 -28.33
N SER A 19 16.73 -15.52 -27.57
CA SER A 19 16.21 -16.22 -26.40
C SER A 19 14.73 -16.50 -26.58
N LYS A 20 14.31 -17.70 -26.19
CA LYS A 20 12.91 -18.10 -26.15
C LYS A 20 12.36 -17.82 -24.75
N VAL A 21 11.40 -16.92 -24.66
CA VAL A 21 10.91 -16.40 -23.39
C VAL A 21 9.39 -16.26 -23.37
N VAL A 22 8.80 -16.46 -22.19
CA VAL A 22 7.40 -16.16 -21.90
C VAL A 22 7.28 -14.84 -21.14
N VAL A 23 6.28 -14.03 -21.49
CA VAL A 23 5.98 -12.79 -20.77
C VAL A 23 5.21 -13.15 -19.49
N ILE A 24 5.83 -13.00 -18.33
CA ILE A 24 5.21 -13.37 -17.05
C ILE A 24 4.58 -12.19 -16.32
N GLU A 25 5.07 -10.96 -16.53
CA GLU A 25 4.45 -9.76 -15.95
C GLU A 25 4.52 -8.56 -16.90
N LYS A 26 3.48 -7.72 -16.86
CA LYS A 26 3.42 -6.42 -17.55
C LYS A 26 3.17 -5.34 -16.51
N LEU A 27 4.18 -4.53 -16.21
CA LEU A 27 4.12 -3.51 -15.16
C LEU A 27 3.57 -2.20 -15.73
N ASN A 28 3.03 -1.33 -14.87
CA ASN A 28 2.53 -0.02 -15.28
C ASN A 28 3.62 0.84 -15.94
N ILE A 29 3.20 1.78 -16.80
CA ILE A 29 4.11 2.80 -17.35
C ILE A 29 4.65 3.65 -16.20
N ARG A 30 5.94 3.99 -16.27
CA ARG A 30 6.63 4.74 -15.23
C ARG A 30 7.42 5.88 -15.83
N GLU A 31 7.56 6.96 -15.08
CA GLU A 31 8.48 8.04 -15.39
C GLU A 31 9.86 7.77 -14.79
N SER A 32 10.92 8.17 -15.49
CA SER A 32 12.30 7.99 -15.05
C SER A 32 12.69 9.06 -14.02
N ALA A 33 13.06 8.62 -12.83
CA ALA A 33 13.61 9.53 -11.79
C ALA A 33 14.92 10.21 -12.23
N LYS A 34 15.73 9.53 -13.05
CA LYS A 34 17.00 10.06 -13.56
C LYS A 34 16.81 11.03 -14.72
N ASN A 35 15.79 10.81 -15.55
CA ASN A 35 15.50 11.62 -16.72
C ASN A 35 14.03 12.04 -16.69
N PRO A 36 13.67 13.10 -15.93
CA PRO A 36 12.31 13.63 -15.90
C PRO A 36 11.75 13.85 -17.30
N GLY A 37 10.49 13.50 -17.52
CA GLY A 37 9.81 13.52 -18.82
C GLY A 37 10.02 12.26 -19.67
N LYS A 38 10.97 11.37 -19.35
CA LYS A 38 11.12 10.09 -20.06
C LYS A 38 10.31 9.00 -19.37
N ILE A 39 9.38 8.42 -20.10
CA ILE A 39 8.58 7.27 -19.65
C ILE A 39 9.09 5.94 -20.19
N TYR A 40 8.81 4.87 -19.46
CA TYR A 40 9.11 3.50 -19.87
C TYR A 40 8.10 2.51 -19.29
N LYS A 41 7.95 1.35 -19.93
CA LYS A 41 7.10 0.25 -19.48
C LYS A 41 7.95 -0.99 -19.24
N PRO A 42 8.00 -1.51 -17.99
CA PRO A 42 8.68 -2.76 -17.70
C PRO A 42 7.83 -4.00 -18.01
N PHE A 43 8.50 -5.03 -18.48
CA PHE A 43 8.02 -6.39 -18.69
C PHE A 43 8.95 -7.33 -17.92
N VAL A 44 8.41 -8.41 -17.38
CA VAL A 44 9.22 -9.50 -16.83
C VAL A 44 9.08 -10.69 -17.77
N LEU A 45 10.22 -11.20 -18.22
CA LEU A 45 10.33 -12.32 -19.14
C LEU A 45 10.97 -13.50 -18.41
N GLN A 46 10.56 -14.72 -18.75
CA GLN A 46 11.11 -15.95 -18.19
C GLN A 46 11.53 -16.92 -19.30
N ASP A 47 12.66 -17.58 -19.17
CA ASP A 47 13.09 -18.64 -20.10
C ASP A 47 12.59 -20.03 -19.68
N SER A 48 12.96 -21.06 -20.44
CA SER A 48 12.50 -22.45 -20.26
C SER A 48 12.91 -23.10 -18.94
N VAL A 49 13.94 -22.60 -18.27
CA VAL A 49 14.42 -23.14 -16.97
C VAL A 49 14.04 -22.25 -15.80
N GLY A 50 13.35 -21.13 -16.06
CA GLY A 50 12.81 -20.26 -15.05
C GLY A 50 13.66 -19.03 -14.70
N ASN A 51 14.77 -18.78 -15.40
CA ASN A 51 15.53 -17.54 -15.22
C ASN A 51 14.69 -16.36 -15.68
N LYS A 52 14.89 -15.18 -15.07
CA LYS A 52 14.06 -14.01 -15.34
C LYS A 52 14.90 -12.79 -15.70
N VAL A 53 14.35 -11.95 -16.58
CA VAL A 53 14.92 -10.65 -16.92
C VAL A 53 13.84 -9.57 -16.94
N LYS A 54 14.22 -8.37 -16.52
CA LYS A 54 13.39 -7.18 -16.70
C LYS A 54 13.69 -6.57 -18.08
N ALA A 55 12.68 -6.50 -18.93
CA ALA A 55 12.74 -5.89 -20.25
C ALA A 55 11.99 -4.56 -20.27
N LEU A 56 12.53 -3.53 -20.90
CA LEU A 56 11.99 -2.16 -20.88
C LEU A 56 11.68 -1.68 -22.29
N ALA A 57 10.47 -1.14 -22.49
CA ALA A 57 10.11 -0.32 -23.64
C ALA A 57 10.09 1.16 -23.24
N TYR A 58 10.50 2.07 -24.12
CA TYR A 58 10.64 3.50 -23.79
C TYR A 58 9.79 4.42 -24.66
N GLY A 59 9.33 5.53 -24.07
CA GLY A 59 8.70 6.64 -24.78
C GLY A 59 7.59 6.22 -25.74
N HIS A 60 7.71 6.67 -26.99
CA HIS A 60 6.71 6.45 -28.04
C HIS A 60 6.61 5.01 -28.54
N GLU A 61 7.56 4.13 -28.18
CA GLU A 61 7.52 2.71 -28.57
C GLU A 61 6.68 1.87 -27.62
N ILE A 62 6.37 2.38 -26.43
CA ILE A 62 5.63 1.66 -25.39
C ILE A 62 4.32 1.09 -25.93
N SER A 63 3.50 1.89 -26.60
CA SER A 63 2.19 1.45 -27.09
C SER A 63 2.28 0.27 -28.07
N VAL A 64 3.25 0.32 -28.99
CA VAL A 64 3.45 -0.71 -30.01
C VAL A 64 3.98 -2.00 -29.38
N ILE A 65 4.98 -1.90 -28.50
CA ILE A 65 5.58 -3.07 -27.85
C ILE A 65 4.61 -3.71 -26.86
N ASP A 66 3.85 -2.89 -26.13
CA ASP A 66 2.85 -3.37 -25.18
C ASP A 66 1.72 -4.13 -25.87
N GLN A 67 1.32 -3.72 -27.09
CA GLN A 67 0.37 -4.48 -27.90
C GLN A 67 1.00 -5.74 -28.52
N ARG A 68 2.29 -5.71 -28.86
CA ARG A 68 3.02 -6.85 -29.44
C ARG A 68 3.27 -7.99 -28.44
N LEU A 69 3.53 -7.65 -27.19
CA LEU A 69 3.84 -8.58 -26.10
C LEU A 69 2.61 -8.84 -25.23
N SER A 70 1.97 -9.98 -25.47
CA SER A 70 0.84 -10.46 -24.68
C SER A 70 1.32 -11.21 -23.45
N LEU A 71 0.65 -10.98 -22.32
CA LEU A 71 0.89 -11.70 -21.07
C LEU A 71 0.69 -13.21 -21.29
N HIS A 72 1.55 -14.02 -20.68
CA HIS A 72 1.58 -15.50 -20.76
C HIS A 72 1.78 -16.07 -22.16
N ASN A 73 2.20 -15.25 -23.13
CA ASN A 73 2.56 -15.74 -24.45
C ASN A 73 4.09 -15.89 -24.60
N THR A 74 4.51 -16.83 -25.45
CA THR A 74 5.93 -17.14 -25.71
C THR A 74 6.40 -16.47 -27.00
N TYR A 75 7.60 -15.91 -26.96
CA TYR A 75 8.24 -15.24 -28.08
C TYR A 75 9.71 -15.62 -28.21
N LEU A 76 10.24 -15.55 -29.43
CA LEU A 76 11.68 -15.48 -29.65
C LEU A 76 12.07 -14.00 -29.72
N ILE A 77 12.87 -13.54 -28.76
CA ILE A 77 13.42 -12.20 -28.73
C ILE A 77 14.87 -12.27 -29.16
N SER A 78 15.23 -11.49 -30.18
CA SER A 78 16.61 -11.46 -30.69
C SER A 78 17.19 -10.05 -30.67
N ASN A 79 18.47 -9.98 -30.27
CA ASN A 79 19.31 -8.78 -30.35
C ASN A 79 18.69 -7.54 -29.69
N ALA A 80 17.96 -7.72 -28.58
CA ALA A 80 17.61 -6.59 -27.74
C ALA A 80 18.88 -5.95 -27.15
N MET A 81 18.85 -4.64 -26.90
CA MET A 81 20.02 -4.00 -26.30
C MET A 81 20.13 -4.40 -24.82
N VAL A 82 21.22 -5.05 -24.46
CA VAL A 82 21.49 -5.50 -23.09
C VAL A 82 22.36 -4.45 -22.38
N SER A 83 21.92 -4.01 -21.20
CA SER A 83 22.59 -2.99 -20.41
C SER A 83 22.69 -3.40 -18.95
N ASN A 84 23.70 -2.88 -18.24
CA ASN A 84 23.82 -3.09 -16.80
C ASN A 84 22.64 -2.43 -16.06
N VAL A 85 22.19 -3.10 -15.00
CA VAL A 85 21.28 -2.52 -14.03
C VAL A 85 21.94 -1.31 -13.38
N TYR A 86 21.20 -0.21 -13.29
CA TYR A 86 21.64 0.97 -12.53
C TYR A 86 21.44 0.72 -11.03
N ALA A 87 22.24 1.37 -10.18
CA ALA A 87 22.11 1.24 -8.72
C ALA A 87 20.64 1.45 -8.26
N ASN A 88 20.16 0.54 -7.41
CA ASN A 88 18.81 0.52 -6.82
C ASN A 88 17.65 0.21 -7.77
N PHE A 89 17.91 -0.25 -9.00
CA PHE A 89 16.84 -0.74 -9.87
C PHE A 89 16.58 -2.23 -9.62
N ASN A 90 15.39 -2.57 -9.14
CA ASN A 90 15.07 -3.94 -8.75
C ASN A 90 15.02 -4.86 -9.99
N VAL A 91 15.59 -6.05 -9.90
CA VAL A 91 15.54 -7.09 -10.94
C VAL A 91 14.91 -8.37 -10.41
N PRO A 92 14.23 -9.14 -11.27
CA PRO A 92 13.56 -10.36 -10.84
C PRO A 92 14.52 -11.51 -10.45
N ASP A 93 15.80 -11.41 -10.84
CA ASP A 93 16.86 -12.36 -10.50
C ASP A 93 18.11 -11.57 -10.06
N VAL A 94 18.54 -11.74 -8.81
CA VAL A 94 19.69 -11.03 -8.24
C VAL A 94 21.02 -11.45 -8.85
N GLU A 95 21.11 -12.66 -9.40
CA GLU A 95 22.31 -13.16 -10.08
C GLU A 95 22.43 -12.61 -11.51
N TYR A 96 21.33 -12.09 -12.06
CA TYR A 96 21.28 -11.57 -13.42
C TYR A 96 20.99 -10.06 -13.44
N GLN A 97 22.05 -9.28 -13.25
CA GLN A 97 22.02 -7.82 -13.11
C GLN A 97 22.03 -7.08 -14.46
N PHE A 98 21.25 -7.55 -15.43
CA PHE A 98 21.09 -6.92 -16.74
C PHE A 98 19.63 -6.59 -17.08
N ILE A 99 19.46 -5.59 -17.94
CA ILE A 99 18.16 -5.12 -18.46
C ILE A 99 18.17 -5.22 -19.97
N TRP A 100 17.07 -5.72 -20.54
CA TRP A 100 16.86 -5.74 -21.99
C TRP A 100 16.04 -4.54 -22.43
N SER A 101 16.59 -3.68 -23.28
CA SER A 101 15.84 -2.60 -23.90
C SER A 101 15.22 -3.10 -25.20
N ILE A 102 13.90 -3.22 -25.21
CA ILE A 102 13.11 -3.65 -26.36
C ILE A 102 12.70 -2.39 -27.11
N ASN A 103 13.00 -2.35 -28.41
CA ASN A 103 12.67 -1.24 -29.29
C ASN A 103 12.21 -1.75 -30.65
N ARG A 104 11.89 -0.86 -31.60
CA ARG A 104 11.44 -1.25 -32.95
C ARG A 104 12.46 -2.04 -33.77
N ARG A 105 13.73 -2.07 -33.37
CA ARG A 105 14.79 -2.85 -34.03
C ARG A 105 14.96 -4.24 -33.41
N THR A 106 14.36 -4.50 -32.25
CA THR A 106 14.36 -5.82 -31.62
C THR A 106 13.45 -6.76 -32.42
N LEU A 107 13.99 -7.91 -32.85
CA LEU A 107 13.21 -8.93 -33.55
C LEU A 107 12.40 -9.72 -32.51
N ILE A 108 11.08 -9.70 -32.65
CA ILE A 108 10.13 -10.45 -31.81
C ILE A 108 9.33 -11.38 -32.71
N GLN A 109 9.56 -12.69 -32.60
CA GLN A 109 8.85 -13.71 -33.38
C GLN A 109 7.87 -14.47 -32.49
N ASP A 110 6.70 -14.79 -33.05
CA ASP A 110 5.73 -15.66 -32.38
C ASP A 110 6.25 -17.10 -32.37
N VAL A 111 5.86 -17.82 -31.32
CA VAL A 111 6.13 -19.25 -31.18
C VAL A 111 4.83 -20.01 -31.35
N ASP A 112 4.88 -21.09 -32.13
CA ASP A 112 3.73 -21.96 -32.37
C ASP A 112 3.18 -22.53 -31.05
N ALA A 113 1.87 -22.82 -31.04
CA ALA A 113 1.18 -23.25 -29.83
C ALA A 113 1.78 -24.50 -29.17
N VAL A 114 2.31 -25.42 -29.99
CA VAL A 114 2.96 -26.67 -29.55
C VAL A 114 4.32 -26.45 -28.88
N ASP A 115 4.94 -25.30 -29.14
CA ASP A 115 6.29 -24.95 -28.70
C ASP A 115 6.27 -23.89 -27.60
N LYS A 116 5.10 -23.49 -27.09
CA LYS A 116 5.02 -22.49 -26.02
C LYS A 116 5.72 -23.00 -24.76
N LEU A 117 6.40 -22.08 -24.07
CA LEU A 117 6.97 -22.39 -22.77
C LEU A 117 5.85 -22.45 -21.75
N GLU A 118 5.88 -23.49 -20.92
CA GLU A 118 5.17 -23.47 -19.66
C GLU A 118 5.89 -22.51 -18.71
N ILE A 119 5.12 -21.70 -17.99
CA ILE A 119 5.68 -20.81 -16.98
C ILE A 119 6.21 -21.70 -15.86
N VAL A 120 7.53 -21.67 -15.67
CA VAL A 120 8.16 -22.42 -14.58
C VAL A 120 7.76 -21.73 -13.28
N ALA A 121 6.82 -22.35 -12.57
CA ALA A 121 6.37 -21.92 -11.26
C ALA A 121 7.55 -21.98 -10.29
N GLN A 122 8.09 -20.80 -9.95
CA GLN A 122 8.92 -20.66 -8.77
C GLN A 122 8.01 -20.70 -7.53
N PRO A 123 8.58 -20.98 -6.33
CA PRO A 123 7.81 -20.90 -5.09
C PRO A 123 6.98 -19.62 -5.11
N GLU A 124 5.66 -19.75 -4.88
CA GLU A 124 4.77 -18.60 -4.81
C GLU A 124 5.45 -17.54 -3.94
N ALA A 125 5.53 -16.30 -4.44
CA ALA A 125 6.21 -15.24 -3.73
C ALA A 125 5.59 -15.15 -2.33
N ALA A 126 6.40 -15.44 -1.31
CA ALA A 126 5.88 -15.70 0.03
C ALA A 126 4.99 -14.53 0.47
N VAL A 127 3.70 -14.82 0.65
CA VAL A 127 2.74 -13.84 1.14
C VAL A 127 3.00 -13.62 2.61
N THR A 128 3.25 -12.37 2.97
CA THR A 128 3.43 -11.97 4.36
C THR A 128 2.07 -11.94 5.04
N PRO A 129 1.86 -12.69 6.15
CA PRO A 129 0.61 -12.65 6.88
C PRO A 129 0.44 -11.28 7.57
N PHE A 130 -0.81 -10.86 7.77
CA PHE A 130 -1.12 -9.50 8.24
C PHE A 130 -0.53 -9.20 9.63
N ASN A 131 -0.42 -10.22 10.48
CA ASN A 131 0.16 -10.11 11.81
C ASN A 131 1.68 -9.82 11.81
N ALA A 132 2.38 -10.03 10.70
CA ALA A 132 3.82 -9.79 10.56
C ALA A 132 4.15 -8.40 9.98
N PHE A 133 3.14 -7.63 9.54
CA PHE A 133 3.36 -6.34 8.88
C PHE A 133 4.10 -5.33 9.76
N TYR A 134 3.90 -5.36 11.07
CA TYR A 134 4.61 -4.46 11.99
C TYR A 134 6.13 -4.72 11.99
N ASP A 135 6.53 -5.99 12.01
CA ASP A 135 7.95 -6.37 11.96
C ASP A 135 8.56 -5.98 10.60
N SER A 136 7.83 -6.22 9.50
CA SER A 136 8.25 -5.81 8.16
C SER A 136 8.41 -4.29 8.01
N MET A 137 7.55 -3.50 8.68
CA MET A 137 7.69 -2.04 8.73
C MET A 137 8.98 -1.61 9.44
N ILE A 138 9.31 -2.23 10.58
CA ILE A 138 10.56 -1.94 11.32
C ILE A 138 11.78 -2.27 10.46
N GLN A 139 11.74 -3.41 9.79
CA GLN A 139 12.82 -3.90 8.94
C GLN A 139 12.89 -3.17 7.59
N LYS A 140 11.88 -2.34 7.26
CA LYS A 140 11.72 -1.64 5.97
C LYS A 140 11.70 -2.61 4.78
N GLU A 141 11.15 -3.80 5.00
CA GLU A 141 11.03 -4.82 3.97
C GLU A 141 9.84 -4.54 3.06
N LEU A 142 10.04 -4.81 1.77
CA LEU A 142 8.95 -4.84 0.82
C LEU A 142 8.28 -6.21 0.89
N ILE A 143 6.96 -6.21 1.04
CA ILE A 143 6.19 -7.42 1.28
C ILE A 143 5.26 -7.76 0.12
N ASN A 144 4.88 -9.03 0.03
CA ASN A 144 3.82 -9.48 -0.85
C ASN A 144 2.58 -9.78 -0.01
N VAL A 145 1.41 -9.35 -0.48
CA VAL A 145 0.17 -9.45 0.27
C VAL A 145 -0.92 -10.01 -0.63
N LEU A 146 -1.62 -11.03 -0.13
CA LEU A 146 -2.86 -11.52 -0.71
C LEU A 146 -4.01 -11.06 0.19
N GLY A 147 -5.03 -10.43 -0.37
CA GLY A 147 -6.15 -9.92 0.42
C GLY A 147 -7.40 -9.67 -0.40
N LEU A 148 -8.55 -9.70 0.28
CA LEU A 148 -9.85 -9.39 -0.30
C LEU A 148 -10.14 -7.90 -0.16
N ILE A 149 -10.40 -7.20 -1.27
CA ILE A 149 -10.80 -5.79 -1.23
C ILE A 149 -12.28 -5.68 -0.86
N ILE A 150 -12.56 -4.94 0.23
CA ILE A 150 -13.93 -4.77 0.74
C ILE A 150 -14.54 -3.40 0.43
N CYS A 151 -13.72 -2.33 0.34
CA CYS A 151 -14.21 -1.01 -0.02
C CYS A 151 -13.08 -0.07 -0.50
N LYS A 152 -13.48 0.99 -1.22
CA LYS A 152 -12.64 2.15 -1.55
C LYS A 152 -12.93 3.28 -0.55
N LEU A 153 -11.90 3.93 -0.02
CA LEU A 153 -12.07 5.14 0.81
C LEU A 153 -12.13 6.41 -0.08
N PRO A 154 -12.67 7.54 0.41
CA PRO A 154 -12.96 8.71 -0.42
C PRO A 154 -11.76 9.51 -0.94
N ARG A 155 -10.51 9.08 -0.69
CA ARG A 155 -9.31 9.79 -1.13
C ARG A 155 -9.09 9.57 -2.63
N GLU A 156 -8.90 10.68 -3.35
CA GLU A 156 -8.56 10.68 -4.78
C GLU A 156 -7.15 11.21 -5.06
N PHE A 157 -6.62 12.09 -4.21
CA PHE A 157 -5.24 12.56 -4.31
C PHE A 157 -4.67 12.99 -2.95
N VAL A 158 -3.35 13.17 -2.93
CA VAL A 158 -2.61 13.81 -1.84
C VAL A 158 -1.88 15.03 -2.41
N LEU A 159 -2.07 16.19 -1.78
CA LEU A 159 -1.33 17.40 -2.12
C LEU A 159 0.12 17.28 -1.63
N THR A 160 1.07 17.45 -2.54
CA THR A 160 2.50 17.49 -2.26
C THR A 160 3.10 18.83 -2.68
N SER A 161 4.36 19.10 -2.32
CA SER A 161 5.10 20.27 -2.82
C SER A 161 5.15 20.32 -4.35
N ASP A 162 5.14 19.16 -5.00
CA ASP A 162 5.22 19.01 -6.45
C ASP A 162 3.83 19.07 -7.11
N GLY A 163 2.77 19.35 -6.33
CA GLY A 163 1.38 19.32 -6.76
C GLY A 163 0.60 18.08 -6.29
N PRO A 164 -0.66 17.93 -6.74
CA PRO A 164 -1.50 16.79 -6.39
C PRO A 164 -0.98 15.49 -7.03
N LYS A 165 -0.73 14.47 -6.20
CA LYS A 165 -0.42 13.11 -6.65
C LYS A 165 -1.65 12.24 -6.45
N LYS A 166 -2.11 11.56 -7.50
CA LYS A 166 -3.31 10.71 -7.44
C LYS A 166 -3.06 9.57 -6.46
N ALA A 167 -4.02 9.31 -5.59
CA ALA A 167 -3.91 8.31 -4.55
C ALA A 167 -5.30 7.76 -4.23
N ASN A 168 -5.47 6.45 -4.37
CA ASN A 168 -6.71 5.77 -3.96
C ASN A 168 -6.44 4.78 -2.86
N ASP A 169 -7.31 4.79 -1.87
CA ASP A 169 -7.22 3.93 -0.70
C ASP A 169 -8.23 2.82 -0.81
N PHE A 170 -7.77 1.60 -0.63
CA PHE A 170 -8.60 0.42 -0.57
C PHE A 170 -8.39 -0.27 0.76
N VAL A 171 -9.47 -0.80 1.32
CA VAL A 171 -9.39 -1.65 2.51
C VAL A 171 -9.36 -3.09 2.05
N ILE A 172 -8.34 -3.81 2.48
CA ILE A 172 -8.23 -5.26 2.30
C ILE A 172 -8.38 -5.99 3.62
N ILE A 173 -8.91 -7.21 3.56
CA ILE A 173 -8.95 -8.15 4.69
C ILE A 173 -8.32 -9.48 4.33
N ASP A 174 -7.82 -10.18 5.34
CA ASP A 174 -7.42 -11.59 5.28
C ASP A 174 -8.58 -12.52 5.73
N ASP A 175 -8.30 -13.82 5.79
CA ASP A 175 -9.22 -14.85 6.28
C ASP A 175 -9.51 -14.74 7.79
N GLN A 176 -8.77 -13.90 8.52
CA GLN A 176 -9.01 -13.53 9.91
C GLN A 176 -9.81 -12.23 10.05
N SER A 177 -10.33 -11.70 8.94
CA SER A 177 -11.13 -10.46 8.90
C SER A 177 -10.39 -9.23 9.45
N GLN A 178 -9.06 -9.20 9.40
CA GLN A 178 -8.26 -8.06 9.85
C GLN A 178 -8.16 -7.02 8.73
N PRO A 179 -8.70 -5.79 8.91
CA PRO A 179 -8.62 -4.80 7.85
C PRO A 179 -7.30 -4.04 7.86
N ILE A 180 -6.76 -3.80 6.67
CA ILE A 180 -5.65 -2.87 6.46
C ILE A 180 -5.90 -2.00 5.22
N ILE A 181 -5.42 -0.76 5.28
CA ILE A 181 -5.50 0.17 4.15
C ILE A 181 -4.31 -0.07 3.22
N VAL A 182 -4.58 -0.22 1.93
CA VAL A 182 -3.60 -0.17 0.84
C VAL A 182 -3.80 1.14 0.07
N THR A 183 -2.76 1.97 0.04
CA THR A 183 -2.71 3.17 -0.79
C THR A 183 -2.08 2.84 -2.13
N MET A 184 -2.85 3.00 -3.21
CA MET A 184 -2.40 2.93 -4.58
C MET A 184 -2.06 4.31 -5.10
N TRP A 185 -0.86 4.50 -5.66
CA TRP A 185 -0.38 5.81 -6.12
C TRP A 185 -0.34 5.91 -7.65
N ASN A 186 -0.63 7.11 -8.16
CA ASN A 186 -0.49 7.50 -9.57
C ASN A 186 -1.14 6.49 -10.53
N GLU A 187 -0.35 5.82 -11.37
CA GLU A 187 -0.87 4.85 -12.34
C GLU A 187 -1.57 3.65 -11.69
N PHE A 188 -1.15 3.24 -10.48
CA PHE A 188 -1.90 2.21 -9.76
C PHE A 188 -3.30 2.68 -9.39
N ALA A 189 -3.47 3.95 -9.00
CA ALA A 189 -4.80 4.51 -8.75
C ALA A 189 -5.61 4.67 -10.05
N SER A 190 -4.98 5.08 -11.15
CA SER A 190 -5.64 5.30 -12.43
C SER A 190 -6.06 4.04 -13.16
N ILE A 191 -5.27 2.98 -13.07
CA ILE A 191 -5.48 1.73 -13.83
C ILE A 191 -6.15 0.72 -12.91
N GLN A 192 -5.39 0.12 -11.99
CA GLN A 192 -5.92 -0.94 -11.11
C GLN A 192 -6.99 -0.41 -10.16
N GLY A 193 -6.79 0.79 -9.59
CA GLY A 193 -7.77 1.42 -8.70
C GLY A 193 -9.11 1.68 -9.40
N HIS A 194 -9.09 2.05 -10.69
CA HIS A 194 -10.31 2.22 -11.47
C HIS A 194 -11.02 0.89 -11.76
N GLU A 195 -10.26 -0.15 -12.13
CA GLU A 195 -10.80 -1.49 -12.35
C GLU A 195 -11.42 -2.08 -11.07
N ILE A 196 -10.72 -1.97 -9.95
CA ILE A 196 -11.21 -2.40 -8.63
C ILE A 196 -12.48 -1.63 -8.27
N GLN A 197 -12.51 -0.32 -8.48
CA GLN A 197 -13.70 0.47 -8.20
C GLN A 197 -14.90 0.01 -9.02
N GLY A 198 -14.72 -0.27 -10.32
CA GLY A 198 -15.80 -0.81 -11.15
C GLY A 198 -16.33 -2.16 -10.66
N LEU A 199 -15.46 -3.02 -10.12
CA LEU A 199 -15.87 -4.29 -9.50
C LEU A 199 -16.65 -4.06 -8.20
N LEU A 200 -16.19 -3.15 -7.33
CA LEU A 200 -16.87 -2.81 -6.09
C LEU A 200 -18.25 -2.18 -6.34
N ASP A 201 -18.35 -1.30 -7.34
CA ASP A 201 -19.62 -0.67 -7.75
C ASP A 201 -20.63 -1.71 -8.28
N ALA A 202 -20.12 -2.81 -8.86
CA ALA A 202 -20.92 -3.97 -9.27
C ALA A 202 -21.24 -4.95 -8.11
N GLY A 203 -20.85 -4.63 -6.87
CA GLY A 203 -21.06 -5.48 -5.69
C GLY A 203 -20.09 -6.67 -5.62
N ILE A 204 -18.99 -6.64 -6.37
CA ILE A 204 -17.98 -7.70 -6.39
C ILE A 204 -16.77 -7.25 -5.56
N HIS A 205 -16.37 -8.09 -4.60
CA HIS A 205 -15.17 -7.89 -3.78
C HIS A 205 -13.99 -8.67 -4.39
N PRO A 206 -13.08 -8.05 -5.16
CA PRO A 206 -11.97 -8.76 -5.80
C PRO A 206 -10.88 -9.16 -4.81
N ILE A 207 -10.19 -10.26 -5.11
CA ILE A 207 -8.96 -10.64 -4.40
C ILE A 207 -7.78 -10.04 -5.13
N ILE A 208 -6.81 -9.46 -4.42
CA ILE A 208 -5.56 -9.00 -5.01
C ILE A 208 -4.37 -9.79 -4.47
N LEU A 209 -3.41 -10.05 -5.36
CA LEU A 209 -2.02 -10.31 -4.98
C LEU A 209 -1.21 -9.07 -5.32
N ALA A 210 -0.81 -8.33 -4.28
CA ALA A 210 0.00 -7.15 -4.40
C ALA A 210 1.43 -7.46 -3.95
N LYS A 211 2.40 -7.31 -4.87
CA LYS A 211 3.81 -7.61 -4.65
C LYS A 211 4.60 -6.34 -4.39
N HIS A 212 5.65 -6.46 -3.58
CA HIS A 212 6.59 -5.37 -3.24
C HIS A 212 5.90 -4.10 -2.71
N LEU A 213 4.95 -4.25 -1.80
CA LEU A 213 4.35 -3.14 -1.08
C LEU A 213 5.27 -2.69 0.06
N ALA A 214 5.34 -1.38 0.28
CA ALA A 214 5.96 -0.84 1.47
C ALA A 214 4.95 -0.85 2.62
N VAL A 215 5.37 -1.29 3.80
CA VAL A 215 4.58 -1.10 5.02
C VAL A 215 4.92 0.25 5.63
N THR A 216 3.90 1.06 5.94
CA THR A 216 4.05 2.43 6.41
C THR A 216 3.26 2.66 7.70
N SER A 217 3.66 3.69 8.45
CA SER A 217 2.98 4.15 9.67
C SER A 217 1.93 5.24 9.41
N TYR A 218 1.52 5.47 8.16
CA TYR A 218 0.53 6.49 7.83
C TYR A 218 -0.86 6.04 8.28
N GLN A 219 -1.49 6.84 9.16
CA GLN A 219 -2.75 6.48 9.83
C GLN A 219 -2.65 5.07 10.40
N GLY A 220 -1.75 4.84 11.36
CA GLY A 220 -1.47 3.49 11.87
C GLY A 220 -0.70 2.63 10.87
N LEU A 221 -0.87 1.31 10.93
CA LEU A 221 -0.18 0.38 10.04
C LEU A 221 -0.93 0.29 8.71
N SER A 222 -0.30 0.69 7.61
CA SER A 222 -0.90 0.67 6.27
C SER A 222 0.11 0.24 5.21
N LEU A 223 -0.39 -0.12 4.04
CA LEU A 223 0.41 -0.56 2.91
C LEU A 223 0.42 0.53 1.83
N SER A 224 1.52 0.66 1.12
CA SER A 224 1.67 1.62 0.04
C SER A 224 2.33 0.98 -1.16
N THR A 225 1.78 1.21 -2.35
CA THR A 225 2.46 0.84 -3.59
C THR A 225 3.78 1.60 -3.69
N THR A 226 4.83 0.90 -4.07
CA THR A 226 6.13 1.46 -4.42
C THR A 226 6.25 1.55 -5.93
N TYR A 227 7.38 2.10 -6.39
CA TYR A 227 7.70 2.13 -7.81
C TYR A 227 7.78 0.73 -8.42
N ASP A 228 8.21 -0.28 -7.66
CA ASP A 228 8.39 -1.67 -8.13
C ASP A 228 7.26 -2.63 -7.76
N SER A 229 6.15 -2.09 -7.26
CA SER A 229 4.97 -2.90 -6.97
C SER A 229 4.36 -3.51 -8.23
N CYS A 230 3.65 -4.61 -8.03
CA CYS A 230 2.78 -5.23 -9.03
C CYS A 230 1.48 -5.61 -8.33
N ILE A 231 0.34 -5.42 -8.98
CA ILE A 231 -0.97 -5.77 -8.42
C ILE A 231 -1.67 -6.64 -9.45
N GLU A 232 -1.93 -7.88 -9.06
CA GLU A 232 -2.68 -8.85 -9.84
C GLU A 232 -4.08 -9.01 -9.23
N LEU A 233 -5.11 -8.91 -10.08
CA LEU A 233 -6.51 -9.07 -9.68
C LEU A 233 -6.97 -10.51 -9.92
N ASN A 234 -7.59 -11.09 -8.91
CA ASN A 234 -8.09 -12.46 -8.88
C ASN A 234 -7.07 -13.48 -9.40
N PRO A 235 -5.87 -13.54 -8.80
CA PRO A 235 -4.81 -14.44 -9.23
C PRO A 235 -5.26 -15.90 -9.14
N ILE A 236 -4.74 -16.73 -10.04
CA ILE A 236 -5.07 -18.17 -10.08
C ILE A 236 -4.03 -18.94 -9.24
N THR A 237 -4.09 -18.75 -7.93
CA THR A 237 -3.23 -19.46 -6.95
C THR A 237 -4.07 -20.27 -5.97
N LYS A 238 -3.45 -21.24 -5.29
CA LYS A 238 -4.14 -22.01 -4.26
C LYS A 238 -4.67 -21.08 -3.16
N GLN A 239 -3.82 -20.21 -2.63
CA GLN A 239 -4.17 -19.27 -1.56
C GLN A 239 -5.33 -18.34 -1.97
N ALA A 240 -5.39 -17.90 -3.24
CA ALA A 240 -6.47 -17.06 -3.73
C ALA A 240 -7.79 -17.82 -3.87
N ASN A 241 -7.75 -19.10 -4.24
CA ASN A 241 -8.93 -19.95 -4.24
C ASN A 241 -9.44 -20.20 -2.82
N ASP A 242 -8.54 -20.47 -1.86
CA ASP A 242 -8.89 -20.64 -0.46
C ASP A 242 -9.59 -19.39 0.10
N LEU A 243 -9.05 -18.19 -0.18
CA LEU A 243 -9.66 -16.92 0.23
C LEU A 243 -10.99 -16.63 -0.49
N LYS A 244 -11.14 -17.09 -1.74
CA LYS A 244 -12.38 -16.97 -2.52
C LYS A 244 -13.50 -17.84 -1.93
N GLU A 245 -13.18 -19.06 -1.50
CA GLU A 245 -14.11 -19.94 -0.78
C GLU A 245 -14.48 -19.34 0.58
N TRP A 246 -13.50 -18.86 1.34
CA TRP A 246 -13.72 -18.17 2.61
C TRP A 246 -14.67 -16.98 2.45
N ARG A 247 -14.46 -16.13 1.44
CA ARG A 247 -15.35 -15.00 1.12
C ARG A 247 -16.79 -15.46 0.91
N GLY A 248 -17.00 -16.56 0.19
CA GLY A 248 -18.33 -17.13 -0.07
C GLY A 248 -19.06 -17.54 1.22
N ALA A 249 -18.32 -18.05 2.20
CA ALA A 249 -18.87 -18.45 3.51
C ALA A 249 -19.10 -17.27 4.48
N HIS A 250 -18.46 -16.11 4.26
CA HIS A 250 -18.42 -15.00 5.23
C HIS A 250 -19.02 -13.67 4.74
N ALA A 251 -19.87 -13.69 3.71
CA ALA A 251 -20.45 -12.47 3.11
C ALA A 251 -21.12 -11.52 4.14
N ILE A 252 -21.91 -12.06 5.08
CA ILE A 252 -22.57 -11.25 6.12
C ILE A 252 -21.54 -10.58 7.05
N ALA A 253 -20.48 -11.30 7.43
CA ALA A 253 -19.42 -10.75 8.28
C ALA A 253 -18.68 -9.61 7.56
N ILE A 254 -18.40 -9.79 6.26
CA ILE A 254 -17.77 -8.75 5.42
C ILE A 254 -18.64 -7.49 5.38
N GLU A 255 -19.95 -7.62 5.15
CA GLU A 255 -20.86 -6.47 5.19
C GLU A 255 -20.86 -5.77 6.55
N GLN A 256 -20.80 -6.53 7.66
CA GLN A 256 -20.73 -5.95 8.99
C GLN A 256 -19.43 -5.17 9.21
N ILE A 257 -18.30 -5.66 8.69
CA ILE A 257 -17.01 -4.94 8.75
C ILE A 257 -17.11 -3.62 7.98
N ILE A 258 -17.69 -3.65 6.77
CA ILE A 258 -17.91 -2.44 5.95
C ILE A 258 -18.82 -1.44 6.68
N LYS A 259 -19.96 -1.91 7.20
CA LYS A 259 -20.93 -1.07 7.92
C LYS A 259 -20.36 -0.44 9.19
N ARG A 260 -19.51 -1.18 9.91
CA ARG A 260 -18.85 -0.67 11.13
C ARG A 260 -17.80 0.39 10.80
N GLY A 261 -17.08 0.27 9.69
CA GLY A 261 -16.09 1.26 9.27
C GLY A 261 -14.86 1.38 10.19
N HIS A 262 -14.65 0.44 11.12
CA HIS A 262 -13.56 0.48 12.12
C HIS A 262 -12.15 0.45 11.52
N TYR A 263 -12.00 0.16 10.22
CA TYR A 263 -10.72 0.27 9.50
C TYR A 263 -10.22 1.71 9.34
N ILE A 264 -11.05 2.71 9.64
CA ILE A 264 -10.63 4.12 9.77
C ILE A 264 -9.90 4.35 11.12
N ASP A 265 -10.06 3.43 12.08
CA ASP A 265 -9.48 3.47 13.42
C ASP A 265 -8.24 2.59 13.52
N SER A 266 -7.25 2.86 12.67
CA SER A 266 -6.06 2.04 12.35
C SER A 266 -5.18 1.51 13.49
N LEU A 267 -5.44 1.92 14.74
CA LEU A 267 -4.74 1.40 15.93
C LEU A 267 -5.41 0.18 16.57
N ASP A 268 -6.67 -0.13 16.23
CA ASP A 268 -7.36 -1.32 16.77
C ASP A 268 -7.09 -2.59 15.96
N ALA A 269 -6.71 -2.45 14.69
CA ALA A 269 -6.71 -3.58 13.75
C ALA A 269 -5.43 -4.44 13.80
N LEU A 270 -4.26 -3.87 14.14
CA LEU A 270 -2.99 -4.61 14.05
C LEU A 270 -1.99 -4.29 15.17
N GLY A 271 -2.25 -3.26 15.98
CA GLY A 271 -1.53 -3.06 17.22
C GLY A 271 -2.05 -4.05 18.24
N ARG A 272 -1.37 -5.17 18.45
CA ARG A 272 -1.43 -5.88 19.73
C ARG A 272 -0.37 -5.24 20.63
N PRO A 273 -0.65 -4.09 21.30
CA PRO A 273 0.35 -3.38 22.11
C PRO A 273 1.00 -4.25 23.19
N HIS A 274 0.30 -5.30 23.62
CA HIS A 274 0.76 -6.26 24.61
C HIS A 274 1.85 -7.21 24.09
N LEU A 275 1.98 -7.40 22.78
CA LEU A 275 3.01 -8.24 22.15
C LEU A 275 4.20 -7.43 21.64
N GLN A 276 4.12 -6.10 21.65
CA GLN A 276 5.15 -5.22 21.09
C GLN A 276 6.12 -4.72 22.15
N VAL A 277 7.38 -4.54 21.75
CA VAL A 277 8.42 -4.01 22.64
C VAL A 277 8.10 -2.55 22.95
N LYS A 278 7.87 -2.27 24.23
CA LYS A 278 7.60 -0.92 24.72
C LYS A 278 8.92 -0.17 24.88
N THR A 279 8.95 1.04 24.35
CA THR A 279 10.08 1.98 24.47
C THR A 279 9.76 2.97 25.58
N ASN A 280 10.79 3.40 26.30
CA ASN A 280 10.68 4.48 27.27
C ASN A 280 10.61 5.84 26.57
N VAL A 281 9.87 6.79 27.15
CA VAL A 281 9.68 8.15 26.61
C VAL A 281 11.01 8.87 26.38
N CYS A 282 11.99 8.73 27.28
CA CYS A 282 13.30 9.33 27.09
C CYS A 282 14.02 8.89 25.81
N ASP A 283 13.86 7.63 25.41
CA ASP A 283 14.51 7.10 24.22
C ASP A 283 13.75 7.50 22.96
N VAL A 284 12.41 7.57 23.04
CA VAL A 284 11.57 8.17 21.99
C VAL A 284 12.04 9.59 21.68
N LEU A 285 12.25 10.43 22.70
CA LEU A 285 12.70 11.82 22.53
C LEU A 285 14.05 11.92 21.79
N LYS A 286 14.95 10.94 21.98
CA LYS A 286 16.23 10.86 21.25
C LYS A 286 16.05 10.42 19.80
N SER A 287 15.07 9.56 19.53
CA SER A 287 14.82 8.96 18.21
C SER A 287 13.70 9.61 17.39
N ILE A 288 13.06 10.69 17.88
CA ILE A 288 11.93 11.38 17.20
C ILE A 288 12.26 11.74 15.73
N LYS A 289 13.52 12.06 15.43
CA LYS A 289 13.96 12.43 14.07
C LYS A 289 14.04 11.25 13.10
N GLU A 290 14.00 10.01 13.58
CA GLU A 290 14.17 8.81 12.75
C GLU A 290 12.85 8.24 12.19
N ALA A 291 11.70 8.89 12.45
CA ALA A 291 10.38 8.53 11.95
C ALA A 291 10.07 7.01 12.05
N LYS A 292 10.13 6.49 13.28
CA LYS A 292 9.72 5.11 13.61
C LYS A 292 8.44 5.15 14.43
N MET A 293 7.48 4.27 14.12
CA MET A 293 6.33 4.02 14.97
C MET A 293 6.79 3.32 16.25
N LEU A 294 6.53 3.92 17.41
CA LEU A 294 7.02 3.44 18.70
C LEU A 294 5.87 3.25 19.68
N TRP A 295 5.90 2.14 20.41
CA TRP A 295 4.94 1.86 21.47
C TRP A 295 5.48 2.33 22.80
N VAL A 296 4.67 3.09 23.53
CA VAL A 296 4.99 3.59 24.86
C VAL A 296 3.88 3.20 25.84
N GLU A 297 4.25 3.03 27.10
CA GLU A 297 3.31 2.77 28.20
C GLU A 297 3.51 3.81 29.29
N GLY A 298 2.42 4.42 29.73
CA GLY A 298 2.46 5.60 30.59
C GLY A 298 1.07 6.15 30.86
N ASN A 299 1.03 7.35 31.42
CA ASN A 299 -0.20 8.05 31.77
C ASN A 299 -0.32 9.35 30.97
N PHE A 300 -1.51 9.67 30.52
CA PHE A 300 -1.78 10.99 29.94
C PHE A 300 -2.01 12.03 31.03
N ASN A 301 -1.60 13.27 30.80
CA ASN A 301 -2.01 14.45 31.55
C ASN A 301 -2.61 15.43 30.54
N PHE A 302 -3.93 15.59 30.54
CA PHE A 302 -4.59 16.47 29.56
C PHE A 302 -4.29 17.95 29.86
N ILE A 303 -3.96 18.72 28.82
CA ILE A 303 -3.62 20.14 28.92
C ILE A 303 -4.84 20.98 28.52
N GLY A 304 -4.99 22.15 29.15
CA GLY A 304 -6.08 23.09 28.89
C GLY A 304 -7.21 23.01 29.92
N GLY A 305 -8.28 23.75 29.67
CA GLY A 305 -9.51 23.77 30.45
C GLY A 305 -10.69 24.20 29.59
N GLY A 306 -11.90 23.88 30.03
CA GLY A 306 -13.12 24.04 29.23
C GLY A 306 -13.41 22.80 28.37
N THR A 307 -14.30 22.98 27.39
CA THR A 307 -14.68 21.91 26.45
C THR A 307 -13.54 21.54 25.50
N ILE A 308 -13.56 20.30 25.00
CA ILE A 308 -12.55 19.82 24.06
C ILE A 308 -12.55 20.71 22.79
N PRO A 309 -11.39 21.30 22.41
CA PRO A 309 -11.29 22.13 21.22
C PRO A 309 -11.63 21.36 19.95
N TYR A 310 -12.33 22.01 19.03
CA TYR A 310 -12.61 21.48 17.71
C TYR A 310 -12.44 22.53 16.60
N TYR A 311 -12.29 22.05 15.38
CA TYR A 311 -12.38 22.84 14.16
C TYR A 311 -13.31 22.14 13.16
N ILE A 312 -13.84 22.87 12.18
CA ILE A 312 -14.62 22.27 11.09
C ILE A 312 -13.64 21.76 10.03
N GLY A 313 -13.76 20.48 9.69
CA GLY A 313 -12.87 19.81 8.74
C GLY A 313 -13.59 18.78 7.88
N CYS A 314 -12.85 18.24 6.91
CA CYS A 314 -13.36 17.16 6.06
C CYS A 314 -13.60 15.87 6.84
N ASN A 315 -14.77 15.25 6.64
CA ASN A 315 -15.10 13.91 7.14
C ASN A 315 -14.15 12.79 6.68
N SER A 316 -13.39 13.01 5.60
CA SER A 316 -12.50 11.99 5.01
C SER A 316 -11.03 12.19 5.32
N CYS A 317 -10.50 13.43 5.20
CA CYS A 317 -9.05 13.69 5.33
C CYS A 317 -8.65 14.51 6.56
N ASN A 318 -9.62 14.88 7.41
CA ASN A 318 -9.43 15.68 8.63
C ASN A 318 -8.87 17.10 8.40
N LYS A 319 -8.64 17.54 7.15
CA LYS A 319 -8.13 18.90 6.88
C LYS A 319 -9.20 19.94 7.18
N GLY A 320 -8.79 20.99 7.88
CA GLY A 320 -9.67 22.10 8.27
C GLY A 320 -10.19 22.88 7.07
N ILE A 321 -11.42 23.37 7.19
CA ILE A 321 -12.11 24.19 6.19
C ILE A 321 -12.89 25.31 6.88
N HIS A 322 -13.12 26.40 6.16
CA HIS A 322 -13.97 27.49 6.64
C HIS A 322 -15.41 27.24 6.18
N SER A 323 -16.18 26.53 7.00
CA SER A 323 -17.58 26.23 6.73
C SER A 323 -18.35 26.01 8.03
N THR A 324 -19.68 25.92 7.92
CA THR A 324 -20.56 25.40 8.97
C THR A 324 -20.60 23.88 8.93
N GLU A 325 -21.17 23.25 9.96
CA GLU A 325 -21.33 21.80 10.01
C GLU A 325 -22.35 21.29 8.98
N GLU A 326 -22.24 20.01 8.62
CA GLU A 326 -23.14 19.25 7.74
C GLU A 326 -23.23 19.75 6.28
N VAL A 327 -22.34 20.66 5.89
CA VAL A 327 -22.24 21.11 4.50
C VAL A 327 -21.60 20.01 3.64
N HIS A 328 -22.31 19.58 2.60
CA HIS A 328 -21.79 18.70 1.57
C HIS A 328 -20.98 19.48 0.55
N TYR A 329 -19.78 19.01 0.22
CA TYR A 329 -18.86 19.70 -0.68
C TYR A 329 -17.84 18.77 -1.33
N GLU A 330 -17.22 19.25 -2.41
CA GLU A 330 -16.04 18.61 -2.99
C GLU A 330 -14.77 19.07 -2.26
N CYS A 331 -14.05 18.13 -1.64
CA CYS A 331 -12.91 18.46 -0.82
C CYS A 331 -11.66 18.75 -1.66
N LEU A 332 -11.21 20.00 -1.67
CA LEU A 332 -9.99 20.43 -2.36
C LEU A 332 -8.69 19.84 -1.78
N ASN A 333 -8.73 19.23 -0.59
CA ASN A 333 -7.54 18.68 0.06
C ASN A 333 -7.31 17.20 -0.24
N CYS A 334 -8.36 16.42 -0.49
CA CYS A 334 -8.25 14.98 -0.78
C CYS A 334 -9.00 14.52 -2.04
N GLY A 335 -9.78 15.39 -2.67
CA GLY A 335 -10.56 15.12 -3.87
C GLY A 335 -11.86 14.36 -3.65
N SER A 336 -12.29 14.14 -2.40
CA SER A 336 -13.58 13.49 -2.12
C SER A 336 -14.72 14.34 -2.67
N LYS A 337 -15.53 13.77 -3.56
CA LYS A 337 -16.73 14.41 -4.14
C LYS A 337 -17.93 14.43 -3.19
N GLN A 338 -17.87 13.65 -2.12
CA GLN A 338 -18.93 13.51 -1.11
C GLN A 338 -18.41 13.93 0.28
N GLY A 339 -17.54 14.95 0.30
CA GLY A 339 -17.04 15.50 1.55
C GLY A 339 -18.17 16.10 2.38
N ILE A 340 -18.12 15.89 3.69
CA ILE A 340 -19.05 16.51 4.65
C ILE A 340 -18.23 17.31 5.66
N ALA A 341 -18.63 18.55 5.89
CA ALA A 341 -18.03 19.42 6.90
C ALA A 341 -18.47 18.94 8.29
N THR A 342 -17.52 18.50 9.12
CA THR A 342 -17.81 17.94 10.45
C THR A 342 -16.79 18.43 11.48
N LYS A 343 -17.16 18.37 12.76
CA LYS A 343 -16.27 18.71 13.87
C LYS A 343 -15.11 17.72 13.94
N ARG A 344 -13.91 18.28 14.03
CA ARG A 344 -12.66 17.56 14.25
C ARG A 344 -12.05 18.04 15.55
N PHE A 345 -11.95 17.12 16.50
CA PHE A 345 -11.45 17.39 17.84
C PHE A 345 -9.93 17.31 17.88
N ARG A 346 -9.35 18.17 18.73
CA ARG A 346 -7.93 18.23 19.02
C ARG A 346 -7.76 18.42 20.52
N LEU A 347 -7.16 17.44 21.18
CA LEU A 347 -6.89 17.47 22.61
C LEU A 347 -5.38 17.39 22.85
N SER A 348 -4.82 18.45 23.45
CA SER A 348 -3.41 18.45 23.87
C SER A 348 -3.24 17.67 25.16
N ALA A 349 -2.18 16.87 25.25
CA ALA A 349 -1.86 16.09 26.43
C ALA A 349 -0.35 15.89 26.58
N GLU A 350 0.10 15.67 27.80
CA GLU A 350 1.45 15.20 28.10
C GLU A 350 1.39 13.72 28.43
N PHE A 351 2.10 12.90 27.68
CA PHE A 351 2.26 11.49 27.99
C PHE A 351 3.50 11.29 28.86
N CYS A 352 3.30 10.75 30.06
CA CYS A 352 4.33 10.64 31.08
C CYS A 352 4.60 9.16 31.42
N ASP A 353 5.88 8.77 31.44
CA ASP A 353 6.33 7.51 32.02
C ASP A 353 7.33 7.77 33.16
N LYS A 354 8.01 6.72 33.65
CA LYS A 354 9.03 6.88 34.72
C LYS A 354 10.31 7.57 34.25
N THR A 355 10.49 7.75 32.95
CA THR A 355 11.72 8.24 32.33
C THR A 355 11.58 9.68 31.86
N GLY A 356 10.40 10.11 31.39
CA GLY A 356 10.20 11.45 30.89
C GLY A 356 8.76 11.78 30.53
N VAL A 357 8.62 12.93 29.86
CA VAL A 357 7.35 13.53 29.45
C VAL A 357 7.41 13.84 27.96
N LEU A 358 6.36 13.45 27.22
CA LEU A 358 6.19 13.69 25.79
C LEU A 358 4.93 14.53 25.57
N GLU A 359 5.08 15.73 25.04
CA GLU A 359 3.94 16.53 24.60
C GLU A 359 3.34 15.91 23.32
N THR A 360 2.04 15.63 23.35
CA THR A 360 1.33 15.00 22.24
C THR A 360 -0.05 15.64 22.02
N THR A 361 -0.58 15.47 20.82
CA THR A 361 -1.92 15.91 20.44
C THR A 361 -2.73 14.69 20.04
N LEU A 362 -3.81 14.45 20.77
CA LEU A 362 -4.82 13.46 20.41
C LEU A 362 -5.81 14.09 19.43
N PHE A 363 -5.99 13.44 18.27
CA PHE A 363 -6.95 13.88 17.27
C PHE A 363 -8.28 13.16 17.45
N THR A 364 -9.21 13.43 16.53
CA THR A 364 -10.62 13.03 16.64
C THR A 364 -10.80 11.55 17.00
N ASN A 365 -10.09 10.65 16.32
CA ASN A 365 -10.24 9.21 16.54
C ASN A 365 -9.71 8.80 17.92
N GLU A 366 -8.54 9.31 18.32
CA GLU A 366 -7.96 9.05 19.64
C GLU A 366 -8.85 9.61 20.77
N VAL A 367 -9.46 10.78 20.56
CA VAL A 367 -10.41 11.37 21.51
C VAL A 367 -11.64 10.46 21.67
N PHE A 368 -12.26 10.00 20.57
CA PHE A 368 -13.39 9.07 20.66
C PHE A 368 -13.02 7.76 21.36
N LYS A 369 -11.83 7.21 21.09
CA LYS A 369 -11.33 6.01 21.78
C LYS A 369 -11.17 6.27 23.28
N LEU A 370 -10.57 7.40 23.65
CA LEU A 370 -10.41 7.79 25.04
C LEU A 370 -11.76 7.89 25.78
N LEU A 371 -12.75 8.53 25.16
CA LEU A 371 -14.09 8.65 25.75
C LEU A 371 -14.76 7.29 25.94
N ARG A 372 -14.62 6.37 24.97
CA ARG A 372 -15.11 4.98 25.10
C ARG A 372 -14.42 4.25 26.26
N LEU A 373 -13.09 4.38 26.38
CA LEU A 373 -12.32 3.77 27.48
C LEU A 373 -12.70 4.33 28.86
N PHE A 374 -13.12 5.59 28.91
CA PHE A 374 -13.61 6.24 30.13
C PHE A 374 -15.12 6.06 30.34
N GLU A 375 -15.80 5.27 29.50
CA GLU A 375 -17.24 5.03 29.56
C GLU A 375 -18.02 6.35 29.59
N MET A 376 -17.60 7.31 28.77
CA MET A 376 -18.25 8.61 28.59
C MET A 376 -19.15 8.55 27.36
N ASN A 377 -20.47 8.50 27.59
CA ASN A 377 -21.49 8.47 26.53
C ASN A 377 -21.97 9.88 26.17
N VAL A 378 -21.04 10.80 25.99
CA VAL A 378 -21.31 12.22 25.68
C VAL A 378 -20.48 12.61 24.46
N ALA A 379 -21.05 13.45 23.59
CA ALA A 379 -20.33 13.94 22.42
C ALA A 379 -19.13 14.80 22.85
N PRO A 380 -17.96 14.71 22.17
CA PRO A 380 -16.73 15.31 22.68
C PRO A 380 -16.79 16.83 22.89
N GLU A 381 -17.65 17.54 22.14
CA GLU A 381 -17.85 18.99 22.29
C GLU A 381 -18.49 19.41 23.62
N PHE A 382 -19.13 18.48 24.34
CA PHE A 382 -19.73 18.74 25.65
C PHE A 382 -18.90 18.17 26.80
N VAL A 383 -17.76 17.54 26.49
CA VAL A 383 -16.87 16.99 27.49
C VAL A 383 -15.92 18.09 27.96
N GLU A 384 -15.94 18.35 29.27
CA GLU A 384 -14.99 19.25 29.92
C GLU A 384 -13.66 18.51 30.14
N VAL A 385 -12.53 19.15 29.81
CA VAL A 385 -11.19 18.57 29.98
C VAL A 385 -10.91 18.24 31.45
N GLU A 386 -11.51 18.97 32.39
CA GLU A 386 -11.48 18.72 33.83
C GLU A 386 -12.11 17.38 34.21
N GLU A 387 -13.17 16.96 33.51
CA GLU A 387 -13.79 15.64 33.74
C GLU A 387 -12.88 14.52 33.24
N LEU A 388 -12.22 14.72 32.09
CA LEU A 388 -11.19 13.79 31.59
C LEU A 388 -10.06 13.62 32.59
N LYS A 389 -9.55 14.73 33.15
CA LYS A 389 -8.50 14.72 34.19
C LYS A 389 -8.93 13.92 35.42
N LYS A 390 -10.18 14.05 35.87
CA LYS A 390 -10.72 13.29 37.02
C LYS A 390 -10.82 11.80 36.73
N LYS A 391 -11.35 11.41 35.57
CA LYS A 391 -11.52 9.98 35.20
C LYS A 391 -10.20 9.25 34.93
N ASN A 392 -9.16 9.99 34.57
CA ASN A 392 -7.87 9.44 34.19
C ASN A 392 -6.93 9.11 35.38
N GLN A 393 -7.28 9.46 36.62
CA GLN A 393 -6.43 9.24 37.78
C GLN A 393 -6.15 7.74 38.02
N GLY A 394 -4.96 7.29 37.57
CA GLY A 394 -4.39 5.97 37.89
C GLY A 394 -4.47 4.89 36.80
N ARG A 395 -4.88 5.22 35.57
CA ARG A 395 -4.91 4.23 34.47
C ARG A 395 -3.71 4.39 33.55
N ALA A 396 -2.81 3.41 33.56
CA ALA A 396 -1.79 3.28 32.52
C ALA A 396 -2.46 2.95 31.18
N LEU A 397 -2.16 3.75 30.16
CA LEU A 397 -2.66 3.58 28.80
C LEU A 397 -1.49 3.24 27.88
N HIS A 398 -1.73 2.36 26.92
CA HIS A 398 -0.79 2.08 25.83
C HIS A 398 -1.04 3.09 24.73
N TYR A 399 0.03 3.77 24.30
CA TYR A 399 -0.03 4.73 23.21
C TYR A 399 1.02 4.38 22.16
N CYS A 400 0.63 4.51 20.90
CA CYS A 400 1.53 4.38 19.77
C CYS A 400 1.73 5.77 19.20
N SER A 401 2.99 6.23 19.16
CA SER A 401 3.37 7.48 18.52
C SER A 401 3.96 7.25 17.14
#